data_AF-A0A7L5FJ28-F1
#
_entry.id   AF-A0A7L5FJ28-F1
#
_cell.length_a   1.000
_cell.length_b   1.000
_cell.length_c   1.000
_cell.angle_alpha   90.00
_cell.angle_beta   90.00
_cell.angle_gamma   90.00
#
_symmetry.space_group_name_H-M   'P 1'
#
loop_
_entity.id
_entity.type
_entity.pdbx_description
1 polymer ?
#
loop_
_entity_poly.entity_id
_entity_poly.type
_entity_poly.pdbx_seq_one_letter_code
_entity_poly.pdbx_strand_id
1 'polypeptide(L)'
;MTDRITLITMMEKLGSKNAYEVYEKMKSRLTNFNSSWIKTITYDNRKKFAYHHKIARGLNVKTYFTRSYTFKDKGTIENRTGVNKRFCLRK
;
A
#
# COMPACT_ATOMS: atom_id res chain seq x y z
N MET A 1 -4.11 -1.50 0.60
CA MET A 1 -2.90 -2.31 0.80
C MET A 1 -3.31 -3.76 0.71
N THR A 2 -2.53 -4.59 0.02
CA THR A 2 -2.86 -6.01 -0.17
C THR A 2 -1.67 -6.83 0.31
N ASP A 3 -1.93 -7.80 1.18
CA ASP A 3 -0.93 -8.79 1.53
C ASP A 3 -0.74 -9.79 0.38
N ARG A 4 0.51 -10.18 0.11
CA ARG A 4 0.84 -11.02 -1.04
C ARG A 4 0.56 -12.51 -0.80
N ILE A 5 0.65 -12.97 0.45
CA ILE A 5 0.53 -14.40 0.79
C ILE A 5 -0.94 -14.75 1.03
N THR A 6 -1.59 -14.01 1.93
CA THR A 6 -3.00 -14.23 2.32
C THR A 6 -3.99 -13.61 1.33
N LEU A 7 -3.53 -12.76 0.42
CA LEU A 7 -4.36 -11.97 -0.51
C LEU A 7 -5.38 -11.04 0.17
N ILE A 8 -5.31 -10.88 1.49
CA ILE A 8 -6.18 -9.98 2.25
C ILE A 8 -5.92 -8.56 1.78
N THR A 9 -7.00 -7.87 1.42
CA THR A 9 -6.93 -6.51 0.89
C THR A 9 -7.65 -5.55 1.79
N MET A 10 -6.92 -4.56 2.26
CA MET A 10 -7.41 -3.49 3.11
C MET A 10 -7.54 -2.22 2.27
N MET A 11 -8.68 -1.56 2.37
CA MET A 11 -8.93 -0.29 1.70
C MET A 11 -9.26 0.77 2.74
N GLU A 12 -8.84 2.00 2.48
CA GLU A 12 -9.17 3.13 3.32
C GLU A 12 -9.47 4.34 2.43
N LYS A 13 -10.54 5.07 2.79
CA LYS A 13 -10.94 6.29 2.09
C LYS A 13 -9.94 7.39 2.45
N LEU A 14 -9.40 8.04 1.43
CA LEU A 14 -8.52 9.20 1.55
C LEU A 14 -9.30 10.46 1.15
N GLY A 15 -9.10 11.55 1.89
CA GLY A 15 -9.67 12.86 1.58
C GLY A 15 -8.90 13.59 0.48
N SER A 16 -7.58 13.45 0.45
CA SER A 16 -6.73 14.03 -0.60
C SER A 16 -5.67 13.06 -1.12
N LYS A 17 -5.03 13.45 -2.23
CA LYS A 17 -3.88 12.73 -2.81
C LYS A 17 -2.54 13.21 -2.22
N ASN A 18 -2.56 13.97 -1.12
CA ASN A 18 -1.35 14.48 -0.48
C ASN A 18 -0.51 13.33 0.08
N ALA A 19 0.80 13.35 -0.19
CA ALA A 19 1.72 12.32 0.27
C ALA A 19 1.76 12.23 1.81
N TYR A 20 1.57 13.35 2.51
CA TYR A 20 1.57 13.36 3.98
C TYR A 20 0.34 12.64 4.55
N GLU A 21 -0.84 12.88 3.98
CA GLU A 21 -2.07 12.21 4.41
C GLU A 21 -1.99 10.70 4.16
N VAL A 22 -1.48 10.30 2.99
CA VAL A 22 -1.23 8.88 2.68
C VAL A 22 -0.28 8.26 3.68
N TYR A 23 0.79 8.97 4.05
CA TYR A 23 1.74 8.51 5.06
C TYR A 23 1.09 8.29 6.43
N GLU A 24 0.36 9.28 6.95
CA GLU A 24 -0.30 9.19 8.27
C GLU A 24 -1.29 8.03 8.31
N LYS A 25 -2.08 7.87 7.24
CA LYS A 25 -3.03 6.76 7.10
C LYS A 25 -2.33 5.40 7.04
N MET A 26 -1.27 5.28 6.25
CA MET A 26 -0.47 4.04 6.21
C MET A 26 0.16 3.74 7.57
N LYS A 27 0.74 4.74 8.24
CA LYS A 27 1.35 4.59 9.56
C LYS A 27 0.31 4.09 10.58
N SER A 28 -0.81 4.78 10.71
CA SER A 28 -1.90 4.41 11.64
C SER A 28 -2.39 2.99 11.42
N ARG A 29 -2.49 2.55 10.16
CA ARG A 29 -2.88 1.17 9.84
C ARG A 29 -1.81 0.16 10.18
N LEU A 30 -0.56 0.43 9.80
CA LEU A 30 0.55 -0.50 10.00
C LEU A 30 0.92 -0.65 11.48
N THR A 31 0.72 0.39 12.30
CA THR A 31 0.91 0.33 13.76
C THR A 31 -0.12 -0.55 14.46
N ASN A 32 -1.27 -0.81 13.84
CA ASN A 32 -2.27 -1.73 14.39
C ASN A 32 -1.90 -3.20 14.21
N PHE A 33 -0.86 -3.49 13.41
CA PHE A 33 -0.34 -4.83 13.24
C PHE A 33 0.93 -5.01 14.06
N ASN A 34 1.16 -6.24 14.51
CA ASN A 34 2.43 -6.59 15.12
C ASN A 34 3.55 -6.41 14.09
N SER A 35 4.62 -5.69 14.47
CA SER A 35 5.80 -5.44 13.65
C SER A 35 6.42 -6.74 13.10
N SER A 36 6.29 -7.85 13.84
CA SER A 36 6.79 -9.16 13.40
C SER A 36 6.11 -9.69 12.12
N TRP A 37 4.87 -9.28 11.83
CA TRP A 37 4.14 -9.74 10.64
C TRP A 37 4.53 -8.97 9.36
N ILE A 38 4.97 -7.72 9.50
CA ILE A 38 5.32 -6.89 8.35
C ILE A 38 6.81 -7.12 8.04
N LYS A 39 7.11 -7.97 7.06
CA LYS A 39 8.51 -8.24 6.67
C LYS A 39 9.03 -7.23 5.65
N THR A 40 8.23 -6.92 4.63
CA THR A 40 8.63 -6.07 3.51
C THR A 40 7.42 -5.31 2.98
N ILE A 41 7.64 -4.09 2.49
CA ILE A 41 6.59 -3.29 1.85
C ILE A 41 7.04 -2.90 0.44
N THR A 42 6.18 -3.11 -0.56
CA THR A 42 6.44 -2.70 -1.94
C THR A 42 5.50 -1.55 -2.32
N TYR A 43 6.07 -0.49 -2.91
CA TYR A 43 5.37 0.73 -3.33
C TYR A 43 5.38 0.89 -4.85
N ASP A 44 4.39 1.62 -5.38
CA ASP A 44 4.41 2.13 -6.76
C ASP A 44 5.27 3.40 -6.83
N ASN A 45 5.80 3.73 -8.00
CA ASN A 45 6.66 4.89 -8.27
C ASN A 45 5.88 6.23 -8.33
N ARG A 46 4.79 6.34 -7.58
CA ARG A 46 3.93 7.53 -7.57
C ARG A 46 4.38 8.50 -6.48
N LYS A 47 4.31 9.80 -6.77
CA LYS A 47 4.68 10.90 -5.85
C LYS A 47 3.99 10.83 -4.47
N LYS A 48 2.80 10.23 -4.38
CA LYS A 48 2.07 10.03 -3.12
C LYS A 48 2.79 9.16 -2.09
N PHE A 49 3.84 8.42 -2.49
CA PHE A 49 4.66 7.58 -1.62
C PHE A 49 6.04 8.19 -1.31
N ALA A 50 6.21 9.50 -1.48
CA ALA A 50 7.46 10.20 -1.18
C ALA A 50 7.98 9.95 0.26
N TYR A 51 7.07 9.79 1.23
CA TYR A 51 7.40 9.56 2.65
C TYR A 51 7.63 8.08 3.04
N HIS A 52 7.83 7.17 2.08
CA HIS A 52 8.10 5.75 2.35
C HIS A 52 9.27 5.52 3.33
N HIS A 53 10.31 6.36 3.30
CA HIS A 53 11.45 6.27 4.21
C HIS A 53 11.06 6.43 5.69
N LYS A 54 10.05 7.27 5.99
CA LYS A 54 9.53 7.45 7.36
C LYS A 54 8.83 6.19 7.85
N ILE A 55 8.13 5.49 6.95
CA ILE A 55 7.46 4.22 7.24
C ILE A 55 8.49 3.13 7.49
N ALA A 56 9.51 3.05 6.63
CA ALA A 56 10.61 2.09 6.76
C ALA A 56 11.30 2.21 8.12
N ARG A 57 11.63 3.44 8.54
CA ARG A 57 12.23 3.72 9.85
C ARG A 57 11.30 3.40 11.02
N GLY A 58 10.02 3.74 10.91
CA GLY A 58 9.04 3.52 11.99
C GLY A 58 8.73 2.05 12.26
N LEU A 59 8.79 1.20 11.23
CA LEU A 59 8.49 -0.24 11.35
C LEU A 59 9.74 -1.12 11.33
N ASN A 60 10.91 -0.55 11.05
CA ASN A 60 12.17 -1.27 10.82
C ASN A 60 12.04 -2.37 9.75
N VAL A 61 11.41 -2.03 8.62
CA VAL A 61 11.12 -2.97 7.52
C VAL A 61 11.79 -2.57 6.22
N LYS A 62 12.13 -3.55 5.39
CA LYS A 62 12.68 -3.30 4.05
C LYS A 62 11.58 -2.82 3.11
N THR A 63 11.83 -1.71 2.44
CA THR A 63 10.90 -1.11 1.47
C THR A 63 11.46 -1.20 0.06
N TYR A 64 10.61 -1.56 -0.89
CA TYR A 64 10.95 -1.72 -2.30
C TYR A 64 10.03 -0.90 -3.20
N PHE A 65 10.50 -0.55 -4.39
CA PHE A 65 9.71 0.09 -5.42
C PHE A 65 9.50 -0.84 -6.61
N THR A 66 8.35 -0.76 -7.26
CA THR A 66 8.08 -1.51 -8.49
C THR A 66 9.02 -1.03 -9.60
N ARG A 67 9.46 -1.95 -10.47
CA ARG A 67 10.23 -1.55 -11.66
C ARG A 67 9.34 -0.74 -12.61
N SER A 68 9.93 0.27 -13.23
CA SER A 68 9.25 1.04 -14.28
C SER A 68 8.77 0.12 -15.40
N TYR A 69 7.55 0.36 -15.90
CA TYR A 69 6.92 -0.38 -17.01
C TYR A 69 6.81 -1.91 -16.84
N THR A 70 6.95 -2.45 -15.63
CA THR A 70 6.78 -3.89 -15.37
C THR A 70 5.39 -4.20 -14.84
N PHE A 71 4.51 -4.71 -15.71
CA PHE A 71 3.15 -5.10 -15.33
C PHE A 71 3.11 -6.27 -14.33
N LYS A 72 4.06 -7.22 -14.43
CA LYS A 72 4.13 -8.39 -13.54
C LYS A 72 4.21 -8.03 -12.06
N ASP A 73 4.89 -6.93 -11.73
CA ASP A 73 5.04 -6.48 -10.34
C ASP A 73 3.73 -5.89 -9.77
N LYS A 74 2.75 -5.56 -10.62
CA LYS A 74 1.49 -4.87 -10.25
C LYS A 74 0.23 -5.72 -10.43
N GLY A 75 0.31 -6.87 -11.09
CA GLY A 75 -0.84 -7.68 -11.50
C GLY A 75 -1.83 -8.00 -10.37
N THR A 76 -1.35 -8.41 -9.18
CA THR A 76 -2.24 -8.74 -8.04
C THR A 76 -3.04 -7.53 -7.55
N ILE A 77 -2.39 -6.37 -7.47
CA ILE A 77 -3.02 -5.13 -6.99
C ILE A 77 -4.03 -4.63 -8.03
N GLU A 78 -3.69 -4.71 -9.31
CA GLU A 78 -4.56 -4.27 -10.41
C GLU A 78 -5.80 -5.15 -10.54
N ASN A 79 -5.64 -6.48 -10.48
CA ASN A 79 -6.76 -7.41 -10.45
C ASN A 79 -7.70 -7.11 -9.27
N ARG A 80 -7.15 -6.98 -8.06
CA ARG A 80 -7.96 -6.70 -6.87
C ARG A 80 -8.63 -5.33 -6.93
N THR A 81 -7.98 -4.33 -7.51
CA THR A 81 -8.59 -3.02 -7.76
C THR A 81 -9.78 -3.13 -8.73
N GLY A 82 -9.66 -3.94 -9.79
CA GLY A 82 -10.75 -4.21 -10.72
C GLY A 82 -11.96 -4.88 -10.05
N VAL A 83 -11.70 -5.92 -9.25
CA VAL A 83 -12.72 -6.59 -8.43
C VAL A 83 -13.42 -5.59 -7.50
N ASN A 84 -12.65 -4.79 -6.75
CA ASN A 84 -13.22 -3.81 -5.83
C ASN A 84 -14.08 -2.76 -6.54
N LYS A 85 -13.67 -2.28 -7.72
CA LYS A 85 -14.48 -1.34 -8.53
C LYS A 85 -15.79 -1.95 -9.04
N ARG A 86 -15.81 -3.27 -9.28
CA ARG A 86 -17.02 -3.99 -9.72
C ARG A 86 -18.01 -4.19 -8.58
N PHE A 87 -17.52 -4.56 -7.39
CA PHE A 87 -18.37 -4.86 -6.23
C PHE A 87 -18.78 -3.61 -5.45
N CYS A 88 -17.89 -2.63 -5.33
CA CYS A 88 -18.22 -1.32 -4.78
C CYS A 88 -18.88 -0.48 -5.89
N LEU A 89 -20.19 -0.69 -6.10
CA LEU A 89 -21.01 0.24 -6.88
C LEU A 89 -20.78 1.66 -6.35
N ARG A 90 -20.50 2.60 -7.26
CA ARG A 90 -20.31 4.03 -6.99
C ARG A 90 -21.39 4.51 -6.00
N LYS A 91 -21.00 4.69 -4.74
CA LYS A 91 -21.70 5.53 -3.76
C LYS A 91 -20.89 6.80 -3.59
#